data_AF-A0A170W650-F1
#
_entry.id   AF-A0A170W650-F1
#
_cell.length_a   1.000
_cell.length_b   1.000
_cell.length_c   1.000
_cell.angle_alpha   90.00
_cell.angle_beta   90.00
_cell.angle_gamma   90.00
#
_symmetry.space_group_name_H-M   'P 1'
#
loop_
_entity.id
_entity.type
_entity.pdbx_description
1 polymer ?
#
loop_
_entity_poly.entity_id
_entity_poly.type
_entity_poly.pdbx_seq_one_letter_code
_entity_poly.pdbx_strand_id
1 'polypeptide(L)' 'LSLEIEKERVDYLEKSKHLQNQLRDLKSEIEVLKIGEKQCELDLLHDEQVRLGETKYSTLRKVRSGSTKARVAFF' A
#
# COMPACT_ATOMS: atom_id res chain seq x y z
N LEU A 1 11.21 4.04 -28.25
CA LEU A 1 10.47 4.72 -27.16
C LEU A 1 9.42 3.81 -26.50
N SER A 2 8.35 3.36 -27.16
CA SER A 2 7.33 2.51 -26.52
C SER A 2 7.86 1.14 -26.02
N LEU A 3 8.73 0.48 -26.79
CA LEU A 3 9.34 -0.80 -26.38
C LEU A 3 10.28 -0.67 -25.18
N GLU A 4 10.97 0.46 -25.06
CA GLU A 4 11.91 0.73 -23.97
C GLU A 4 11.15 1.03 -22.67
N ILE A 5 10.10 1.86 -22.76
CA ILE A 5 9.17 2.10 -21.65
C ILE A 5 8.53 0.79 -21.17
N GLU A 6 8.11 -0.08 -22.09
CA GLU A 6 7.51 -1.37 -21.70
C GLU A 6 8.53 -2.28 -21.03
N LYS A 7 9.78 -2.31 -21.51
CA LYS A 7 10.86 -3.06 -20.87
C LYS A 7 11.13 -2.56 -19.44
N GLU A 8 11.20 -1.25 -19.24
CA GLU A 8 11.35 -0.64 -17.91
C GLU A 8 10.16 -0.95 -17.00
N ARG A 9 8.93 -0.92 -17.55
CA ARG A 9 7.71 -1.27 -16.81
C ARG A 9 7.76 -2.71 -16.32
N VAL A 10 8.15 -3.66 -17.18
CA VAL A 10 8.26 -5.08 -16.83
C VAL A 10 9.33 -5.30 -15.76
N ASP A 11 10.53 -4.73 -15.92
CA ASP A 11 11.61 -4.84 -14.93
C ASP A 11 11.20 -4.27 -13.57
N TYR A 12 10.53 -3.11 -13.55
CA TYR A 12 9.98 -2.53 -12.33
C TYR A 12 8.96 -3.46 -11.66
N LEU A 13 8.02 -4.03 -12.43
CA LEU A 13 6.99 -4.93 -11.89
C LEU A 13 7.60 -6.21 -11.31
N GLU A 14 8.62 -6.75 -11.95
CA GLU A 14 9.33 -7.94 -11.47
C GLU A 14 10.04 -7.66 -10.12
N LYS A 15 10.80 -6.55 -10.05
CA LYS A 15 11.46 -6.11 -8.80
C LYS A 15 10.45 -5.81 -7.70
N SER A 16 9.35 -5.15 -8.04
CA SER A 16 8.28 -4.84 -7.10
C SER A 16 7.64 -6.11 -6.54
N LYS A 17 7.34 -7.09 -7.40
CA LYS A 17 6.80 -8.39 -7.00
C LYS A 17 7.76 -9.16 -6.10
N HIS A 18 9.05 -9.16 -6.43
CA HIS A 18 10.06 -9.82 -5.62
C HIS A 18 10.13 -9.22 -4.21
N LEU A 19 10.19 -7.89 -4.10
CA LEU A 19 10.19 -7.19 -2.82
C LEU A 19 8.92 -7.47 -2.01
N GLN A 20 7.74 -7.47 -2.64
CA GLN A 20 6.48 -7.80 -1.97
C GLN A 20 6.47 -9.22 -1.40
N ASN A 21 7.10 -10.18 -2.07
CA ASN A 21 7.26 -11.53 -1.54
C ASN A 21 8.15 -11.53 -0.30
N GLN A 22 9.34 -10.91 -0.39
CA GLN A 22 10.27 -10.82 0.74
C GLN A 22 9.62 -10.18 1.99
N LEU A 23 8.84 -9.11 1.80
CA LEU A 23 8.11 -8.47 2.90
C LEU A 23 7.03 -9.38 3.51
N ARG A 24 6.33 -10.16 2.69
CA ARG A 24 5.31 -11.11 3.15
C ARG A 24 5.92 -12.28 3.91
N ASP A 25 7.04 -12.78 3.42
CA ASP A 25 7.79 -13.86 4.06
C ASP A 25 8.29 -13.39 5.42
N LEU A 26 8.95 -12.22 5.47
CA LEU A 26 9.38 -11.60 6.73
C LEU A 26 8.21 -11.36 7.70
N LYS A 27 7.07 -10.84 7.21
CA LYS A 27 5.87 -10.64 8.05
C LYS A 27 5.43 -11.97 8.68
N SER A 28 5.41 -13.05 7.89
CA SER A 28 5.00 -14.37 8.36
C SER A 28 5.99 -14.96 9.38
N GLU A 29 7.29 -14.77 9.16
CA GLU A 29 8.35 -15.22 10.07
C GLU A 29 8.28 -14.53 11.44
N ILE A 30 8.01 -13.22 11.47
CA ILE A 30 7.97 -12.46 12.73
C ILE A 30 6.60 -12.48 13.43
N GLU A 31 5.53 -12.91 12.77
CA GLU A 31 4.16 -12.90 13.33
C GLU A 31 4.07 -13.71 14.62
N VAL A 32 4.76 -14.85 14.70
CA VAL A 32 4.79 -15.71 15.90
C VAL A 32 5.51 -15.07 17.08
N LEU A 33 6.30 -14.02 16.84
CA LEU A 33 7.04 -13.26 17.85
C LEU A 33 6.28 -12.00 18.30
N LYS A 34 5.13 -11.69 17.68
CA LYS A 34 4.35 -10.48 17.95
C LYS A 34 3.72 -10.53 19.35
N ILE A 35 3.93 -9.48 20.13
CA ILE A 35 3.29 -9.31 21.45
C ILE A 35 2.04 -8.43 21.27
N GLY A 36 0.86 -9.03 21.25
CA GLY A 36 -0.40 -8.33 20.96
C GLY A 36 -0.67 -7.14 21.90
N GLU A 37 -0.34 -7.24 23.18
CA GLU A 37 -0.50 -6.16 24.17
C GLU A 37 0.36 -4.91 23.88
N LYS A 38 1.40 -5.05 23.05
CA LYS A 38 2.27 -3.93 22.64
C LYS A 38 1.88 -3.32 21.30
N GLN A 39 0.80 -3.80 20.67
CA GLN A 39 0.33 -3.25 19.41
C GLN A 39 -0.24 -1.85 19.64
N CYS A 40 0.25 -0.87 18.86
CA CYS A 40 -0.26 0.50 18.94
C CYS A 40 -1.42 0.73 17.97
N GLU A 41 -2.12 1.86 18.13
CA GLU A 41 -3.24 2.23 17.26
C GLU A 41 -2.84 2.32 15.78
N LEU A 42 -1.62 2.76 15.49
CA LEU A 42 -1.11 2.86 14.12
C LEU A 42 -0.87 1.50 13.47
N ASP A 43 -0.50 0.48 14.26
CA ASP A 43 -0.34 -0.88 13.74
C ASP A 43 -1.70 -1.47 13.34
N LEU A 44 -2.72 -1.26 14.17
CA LEU A 44 -4.09 -1.69 13.88
C LEU A 44 -4.65 -0.98 12.64
N LEU A 45 -4.43 0.33 12.54
CA LEU A 45 -4.81 1.11 11.37
C LEU A 45 -4.10 0.61 10.10
N HIS A 46 -2.80 0.34 10.20
CA HIS A 46 -2.01 -0.19 9.08
C HIS A 46 -2.54 -1.55 8.62
N ASP A 47 -2.77 -2.49 9.54
CA ASP A 47 -3.30 -3.82 9.20
C ASP A 47 -4.67 -3.71 8.50
N GLU A 48 -5.53 -2.78 8.92
CA GLU A 48 -6.81 -2.52 8.25
C GLU A 48 -6.63 -1.90 6.85
N GLN A 49 -5.72 -0.93 6.68
CA GLN A 49 -5.42 -0.36 5.36
C GLN A 49 -4.90 -1.44 4.40
N VAL A 50 -4.03 -2.33 4.87
CA VAL A 50 -3.52 -3.47 4.09
C VAL A 50 -4.65 -4.44 3.74
N ARG A 51 -5.54 -4.75 4.69
CA ARG A 51 -6.71 -5.63 4.47
C ARG A 51 -7.66 -5.08 3.40
N LEU A 52 -7.83 -3.76 3.35
CA LEU A 52 -8.62 -3.05 2.33
C LEU A 52 -7.90 -2.89 0.97
N GLY A 53 -6.64 -3.29 0.89
CA GLY A 53 -5.81 -3.12 -0.32
C GLY A 53 -5.47 -1.66 -0.61
N GLU A 54 -5.44 -0.81 0.41
CA GLU A 54 -5.11 0.60 0.26
C GLU A 54 -3.60 0.82 0.18
N THR A 55 -3.21 1.74 -0.70
CA THR A 55 -1.85 2.25 -0.85
C THR A 55 -1.91 3.76 -0.71
N LYS A 56 -0.78 4.39 -0.36
CA LYS A 56 -0.67 5.85 -0.33
C LYS A 56 -1.25 6.51 -1.60
N TYR A 57 -0.97 5.95 -2.78
CA TYR A 57 -1.42 6.50 -4.05
C TYR A 57 -2.88 6.19 -4.38
N SER A 58 -3.41 5.01 -3.99
CA SER A 58 -4.85 4.72 -4.16
C SER A 58 -5.68 5.63 -3.27
N THR A 59 -5.27 5.84 -2.02
CA THR A 59 -5.93 6.76 -1.08
C THR A 59 -5.88 8.19 -1.60
N LEU A 60 -4.71 8.68 -2.06
CA LEU A 60 -4.60 10.01 -2.66
C LEU A 60 -5.51 10.21 -3.87
N ARG A 61 -5.63 9.19 -4.74
CA ARG A 61 -6.53 9.22 -5.88
C ARG A 61 -8.00 9.27 -5.46
N LYS A 62 -8.38 8.50 -4.42
CA LYS A 62 -9.73 8.48 -3.86
C LYS A 62 -10.12 9.82 -3.24
N VAL A 63 -9.29 10.40 -2.37
CA VAL A 63 -9.60 11.68 -1.69
C VAL A 63 -9.57 12.89 -2.62
N ARG A 64 -8.89 12.78 -3.77
CA ARG A 64 -8.88 13.81 -4.83
C ARG A 64 -10.03 13.67 -5.81
N SER A 65 -10.83 12.61 -5.72
CA SER A 65 -12.01 12.46 -6.58
C SER A 65 -13.08 13.49 -6.24
N GLY A 66 -13.91 13.84 -7.22
CA GLY A 66 -14.95 14.86 -7.08
C GLY A 66 -14.48 16.29 -7.35
N SER A 67 -15.45 17.19 -7.54
CA SER A 67 -15.17 18.60 -7.82
C SER A 67 -14.58 19.31 -6.59
N THR A 68 -13.87 20.41 -6.80
CA THR A 68 -13.40 21.27 -5.70
C THR A 68 -14.56 21.73 -4.82
N LYS A 69 -15.71 22.09 -5.41
CA LYS A 69 -16.93 22.47 -4.67
C LYS A 69 -17.42 21.35 -3.76
N ALA A 70 -17.47 20.11 -4.26
CA ALA A 70 -17.90 18.96 -3.45
C ALA A 70 -16.93 18.67 -2.31
N ARG A 71 -15.62 18.72 -2.55
CA ARG A 71 -14.60 18.51 -1.51
C ARG A 71 -14.64 19.60 -0.45
N VAL A 72 -14.76 20.88 -0.85
CA VAL A 72 -14.89 22.01 0.09
C VAL A 72 -16.18 21.92 0.91
N ALA A 73 -17.28 21.42 0.35
CA ALA A 73 -18.53 21.25 1.11
C ALA A 73 -18.51 20.07 2.10
N PHE A 74 -17.59 19.10 1.92
CA PHE A 74 -17.41 17.98 2.83
C PHE A 74 -16.55 18.34 4.05
N PHE A 75 -15.58 19.24 3.88
CA PHE A 75 -14.72 19.78 4.94
C PHE A 75 -15.45 20.86 5.75
#